data_AF-A0A7W0EZJ8-F1
#
_entry.id   AF-A0A7W0EZJ8-F1
#
_cell.length_a   1.000
_cell.length_b   1.000
_cell.length_c   1.000
_cell.angle_alpha   90.00
_cell.angle_beta   90.00
_cell.angle_gamma   90.00
#
_symmetry.space_group_name_H-M   'P 1'
#
loop_
_entity.id
_entity.type
_entity.pdbx_description
1 polymer ?
#
loop_
_entity_poly.entity_id
_entity_poly.type
_entity_poly.pdbx_seq_one_letter_code
_entity_poly.pdbx_strand_id
1 'polypeptide(L)'
;ILEIYWPEKMALVYLAVTRIENQQIFLAGRPGDKGLSLSWADLTKIMGETAYIPWKNFYGYDGIIPGSAPADTVLTLKMHLRDMGFSEIEINGVYDYTTRKVIQTLQRKYQIQPDGLVGPLTKIALYNETPSLNIPHISN
;
A
#
# COMPACT_ATOMS: atom_id res chain seq x y z
N ILE A 1 -7.04 3.35 8.12
CA ILE A 1 -7.37 3.32 9.56
C ILE A 1 -6.30 4.10 10.28
N LEU A 2 -6.68 5.09 11.05
CA LEU A 2 -5.78 5.98 11.75
C LEU A 2 -5.79 5.64 13.23
N GLU A 3 -4.61 5.66 13.83
CA GLU A 3 -4.44 5.74 15.28
C GLU A 3 -4.83 7.16 15.74
N ILE A 4 -5.75 7.28 16.68
CA ILE A 4 -6.25 8.56 17.18
C ILE A 4 -6.19 8.57 18.71
N TYR A 5 -5.48 9.55 19.27
CA TYR A 5 -5.48 9.86 20.69
C TYR A 5 -6.69 10.72 21.00
N TRP A 6 -7.74 10.12 21.57
CA TRP A 6 -8.99 10.80 21.86
C TRP A 6 -8.88 11.58 23.18
N PRO A 7 -8.83 12.93 23.16
CA PRO A 7 -8.48 13.69 24.36
C PRO A 7 -9.50 13.53 25.49
N GLU A 8 -10.79 13.53 25.17
CA GLU A 8 -11.88 13.43 26.15
C GLU A 8 -11.96 12.07 26.86
N LYS A 9 -11.51 11.01 26.18
CA LYS A 9 -11.54 9.63 26.69
C LYS A 9 -10.19 9.21 27.26
N MET A 10 -9.15 10.03 27.07
CA MET A 10 -7.76 9.72 27.37
C MET A 10 -7.37 8.32 26.87
N ALA A 11 -7.82 7.97 25.65
CA ALA A 11 -7.71 6.62 25.13
C ALA A 11 -7.29 6.62 23.66
N LEU A 12 -6.52 5.59 23.29
CA LEU A 12 -6.18 5.30 21.91
C LEU A 12 -7.35 4.59 21.22
N VAL A 13 -7.78 5.12 20.08
CA VAL A 13 -8.83 4.51 19.24
C VAL A 13 -8.37 4.40 17.79
N TYR A 14 -8.96 3.46 17.07
CA TYR A 14 -8.68 3.26 15.65
C TYR A 14 -9.92 3.62 14.84
N LEU A 15 -9.79 4.62 13.96
CA LEU A 15 -10.89 5.07 13.12
C LEU A 15 -10.55 4.91 11.65
N ALA A 16 -11.49 4.40 10.86
CA ALA A 16 -11.35 4.36 9.41
C ALA A 16 -11.65 5.74 8.83
N VAL A 17 -10.81 6.19 7.89
CA VAL A 17 -11.19 7.29 6.99
C VAL A 17 -12.25 6.73 6.05
N THR A 18 -13.46 7.27 6.14
CA THR A 18 -14.60 6.83 5.32
C THR A 18 -14.87 7.76 4.15
N ARG A 19 -14.46 9.03 4.28
CA ARG A 19 -14.63 10.05 3.24
C ARG A 19 -13.62 11.18 3.41
N ILE A 20 -13.20 11.76 2.29
CA ILE A 20 -12.49 13.05 2.26
C ILE A 20 -13.21 13.90 1.22
N GLU A 21 -13.82 15.01 1.64
CA GLU A 21 -14.53 15.93 0.76
C GLU A 21 -14.53 17.33 1.36
N ASN A 22 -14.53 18.37 0.52
CA ASN A 22 -14.64 19.76 0.98
C ASN A 22 -13.65 20.13 2.10
N GLN A 23 -12.39 19.68 1.98
CA GLN A 23 -11.31 19.89 2.96
C GLN A 23 -11.57 19.26 4.35
N GLN A 24 -12.58 18.40 4.47
CA GLN A 24 -12.94 17.67 5.68
C GLN A 24 -12.64 16.19 5.51
N ILE A 25 -12.21 15.58 6.62
CA ILE A 25 -11.91 14.15 6.72
C ILE A 25 -12.94 13.55 7.65
N PHE A 26 -13.64 12.53 7.17
CA PHE A 26 -14.65 11.82 7.93
C PHE A 26 -14.06 10.51 8.43
N LEU A 27 -14.12 10.33 9.75
CA LEU A 27 -13.60 9.18 10.47
C LEU A 27 -14.75 8.42 11.13
N ALA A 28 -14.76 7.09 11.08
CA ALA A 28 -15.73 6.28 11.80
C ALA A 28 -15.09 5.01 12.36
N GLY A 29 -15.60 4.56 13.52
CA GLY A 29 -15.17 3.32 14.15
C GLY A 29 -16.01 2.14 13.67
N ARG A 30 -17.29 2.12 14.07
CA ARG A 30 -18.25 1.08 13.68
C ARG A 30 -19.27 1.62 12.67
N PRO A 31 -19.81 0.77 11.79
CA PRO A 31 -20.97 1.13 10.98
C PRO A 31 -22.11 1.64 11.87
N GLY A 32 -22.64 2.82 11.56
CA GLY A 32 -23.73 3.46 12.32
C GLY A 32 -23.29 4.43 13.43
N ASP A 33 -21.99 4.49 13.77
CA ASP A 33 -21.49 5.54 14.67
C ASP A 33 -21.64 6.92 14.03
N LYS A 34 -21.87 7.97 14.84
CA LYS A 34 -22.00 9.36 14.39
C LYS A 34 -20.74 9.88 13.66
N GLY A 35 -19.62 9.18 13.75
CA GLY A 35 -18.35 9.55 13.14
C GLY A 35 -17.75 10.85 13.70
N LEU A 36 -16.57 11.21 13.22
CA LEU A 36 -15.89 12.47 13.48
C LEU A 36 -15.57 13.12 12.12
N SER A 37 -15.89 14.40 11.96
CA SER A 37 -15.43 15.19 10.81
C SER A 37 -14.49 16.27 11.31
N LEU A 38 -13.33 16.40 10.67
CA LEU A 38 -12.32 17.39 11.02
C LEU A 38 -11.43 17.79 9.84
N SER A 39 -10.76 18.93 9.97
CA SER A 39 -9.76 19.38 9.01
C SER A 39 -8.46 18.57 9.12
N TRP A 40 -7.60 18.62 8.10
CA TRP A 40 -6.24 18.03 8.19
C TRP A 40 -5.44 18.64 9.34
N ALA A 41 -5.55 19.96 9.56
CA ALA A 41 -4.84 20.66 10.63
C ALA A 41 -5.29 20.23 12.03
N ASP A 42 -6.54 19.79 12.20
CA ASP A 42 -7.02 19.26 13.47
C ASP A 42 -6.70 17.78 13.62
N LEU A 43 -6.71 17.02 12.52
CA LEU A 43 -6.34 15.61 12.54
C LEU A 43 -4.90 15.43 13.02
N THR A 44 -3.95 16.24 12.53
CA THR A 44 -2.54 16.12 12.93
C THR A 44 -2.29 16.40 14.41
N LYS A 45 -3.23 17.03 15.12
CA LYS A 45 -3.13 17.27 16.56
C LYS A 45 -3.47 16.03 17.39
N ILE A 46 -4.27 15.12 16.83
CA ILE A 46 -4.82 13.95 17.54
C ILE A 46 -4.38 12.62 16.94
N MET A 47 -3.89 12.62 15.71
CA MET A 47 -3.43 11.41 15.04
C MET A 47 -2.12 10.94 15.66
N GLY A 48 -2.03 9.63 15.89
CA GLY A 48 -0.79 8.99 16.30
C GLY A 48 0.22 8.87 15.16
N GLU A 49 1.31 8.18 15.44
CA GLU A 49 2.41 8.00 14.51
C GLU A 49 2.06 6.99 13.39
N THR A 50 1.09 6.11 13.65
CA THR A 50 0.78 4.99 12.74
C THR A 50 -0.54 5.19 12.00
N ALA A 51 -0.49 5.02 10.68
CA ALA A 51 -1.65 4.83 9.83
C ALA A 51 -1.59 3.44 9.16
N TYR A 52 -2.72 2.74 9.14
CA TYR A 52 -2.87 1.44 8.51
C TYR A 52 -3.69 1.57 7.23
N ILE A 53 -3.16 1.04 6.13
CA ILE A 53 -3.86 0.98 4.83
C ILE A 53 -4.27 -0.48 4.62
N PRO A 54 -5.52 -0.88 4.95
CA PRO A 54 -5.98 -2.22 4.66
C PRO A 54 -6.14 -2.37 3.14
N TRP A 55 -5.56 -3.40 2.57
CA TRP A 55 -5.66 -3.67 1.14
C TRP A 55 -5.84 -5.18 0.89
N LYS A 56 -6.62 -5.52 -0.13
CA LYS A 56 -6.79 -6.92 -0.56
C LYS A 56 -5.57 -7.36 -1.35
N ASN A 57 -4.96 -8.49 -0.97
CA ASN A 57 -3.84 -9.07 -1.70
C ASN A 57 -4.32 -9.78 -2.98
N PHE A 58 -4.56 -9.02 -4.07
CA PHE A 58 -5.13 -9.55 -5.32
C PHE A 58 -4.27 -10.60 -6.02
N TYR A 59 -2.95 -10.45 -5.99
CA TYR A 59 -2.01 -11.39 -6.62
C TYR A 59 -1.37 -12.39 -5.65
N GLY A 60 -1.83 -12.44 -4.39
CA GLY A 60 -1.26 -13.38 -3.41
C GLY A 60 0.23 -13.11 -3.14
N TYR A 61 0.67 -11.84 -3.18
CA TYR A 61 2.04 -11.47 -2.85
C TYR A 61 2.32 -11.68 -1.35
N ASP A 62 2.69 -12.90 -0.99
CA ASP A 62 3.01 -13.29 0.38
C ASP A 62 4.49 -13.01 0.71
N GLY A 63 4.76 -12.56 1.93
CA GLY A 63 6.12 -12.27 2.40
C GLY A 63 6.79 -11.06 1.72
N ILE A 64 8.09 -10.88 1.93
CA ILE A 64 8.91 -9.84 1.27
C ILE A 64 9.74 -10.53 0.18
N ILE A 65 9.79 -9.94 -1.02
CA ILE A 65 10.54 -10.48 -2.15
C ILE A 65 11.79 -9.60 -2.41
N PRO A 66 13.00 -10.14 -2.48
CA PRO A 66 13.39 -11.47 -2.01
C PRO A 66 13.39 -11.51 -0.48
N GLY A 67 13.30 -12.71 0.11
CA GLY A 67 13.33 -12.89 1.56
C GLY A 67 12.37 -13.96 2.03
N SER A 68 11.27 -13.54 2.67
CA SER A 68 10.27 -14.46 3.24
C SER A 68 9.24 -14.97 2.24
N ALA A 69 9.25 -14.46 1.00
CA ALA A 69 8.31 -14.88 -0.03
C ALA A 69 8.64 -16.28 -0.59
N PRO A 70 7.65 -17.16 -0.78
CA PRO A 70 7.79 -18.42 -1.50
C PRO A 70 8.21 -18.24 -2.97
N ALA A 71 8.78 -19.28 -3.58
CA ALA A 71 9.19 -19.26 -4.99
C ALA A 71 8.01 -19.00 -5.94
N ASP A 72 6.82 -19.51 -5.65
CA ASP A 72 5.61 -19.28 -6.46
C ASP A 72 5.19 -17.80 -6.45
N THR A 73 5.46 -17.09 -5.36
CA THR A 73 5.23 -15.65 -5.28
C THR A 73 6.21 -14.88 -6.17
N VAL A 74 7.47 -15.34 -6.25
CA VAL A 74 8.47 -14.77 -7.18
C VAL A 74 8.04 -15.01 -8.63
N LEU A 75 7.53 -16.21 -8.94
CA LEU A 75 7.01 -16.54 -10.26
C LEU A 75 5.83 -15.62 -10.65
N THR A 76 4.87 -15.45 -9.73
CA THR A 76 3.71 -14.57 -9.92
C THR A 76 4.13 -13.12 -10.14
N LEU A 77 5.12 -12.64 -9.38
CA LEU A 77 5.69 -11.31 -9.61
C LEU A 77 6.27 -11.19 -11.02
N LYS A 78 7.12 -12.14 -11.43
CA LYS A 78 7.79 -12.09 -12.73
C LYS A 78 6.80 -12.17 -13.89
N MET A 79 5.73 -12.95 -13.78
CA MET A 79 4.64 -12.98 -14.75
C MET A 79 3.97 -11.61 -14.87
N HIS A 80 3.61 -11.00 -13.73
CA HIS A 80 3.03 -9.67 -13.73
C HIS A 80 3.98 -8.61 -14.32
N LEU A 81 5.28 -8.66 -14.03
CA LEU A 81 6.26 -7.77 -14.65
C LEU A 81 6.31 -7.93 -16.18
N ARG A 82 6.22 -9.16 -16.71
CA ARG A 82 6.15 -9.35 -18.16
C ARG A 82 4.86 -8.79 -18.78
N ASP A 83 3.74 -8.93 -18.10
CA ASP A 83 2.45 -8.38 -18.55
C ASP A 83 2.48 -6.84 -18.62
N MET A 84 3.32 -6.20 -17.80
CA MET A 84 3.61 -4.76 -17.87
C MET A 84 4.59 -4.36 -18.98
N GLY A 85 5.14 -5.31 -19.74
CA GLY A 85 6.03 -5.07 -20.88
C GLY A 85 7.52 -5.36 -20.63
N PHE A 86 7.93 -5.84 -19.45
CA PHE A 86 9.31 -6.22 -19.15
C PHE A 86 9.63 -7.62 -19.71
N SER A 87 9.62 -7.74 -21.03
CA SER A 87 9.75 -9.00 -21.77
C SER A 87 11.07 -9.77 -21.56
N GLU A 88 12.10 -9.09 -21.08
CA GLU A 88 13.44 -9.63 -20.79
C GLU A 88 13.51 -10.46 -19.51
N ILE A 89 12.46 -10.43 -18.68
CA ILE A 89 12.41 -11.19 -17.43
C ILE A 89 12.17 -12.67 -17.73
N GLU A 90 13.08 -13.51 -17.25
CA GLU A 90 12.91 -14.97 -17.29
C GLU A 90 11.91 -15.43 -16.23
N ILE A 91 10.91 -16.23 -16.63
CA ILE A 91 9.87 -16.76 -15.74
C ILE A 91 10.39 -18.02 -15.03
N ASN A 92 10.92 -17.81 -13.82
CA ASN A 92 11.37 -18.86 -12.91
C ASN A 92 11.18 -18.41 -11.45
N GLY A 93 11.41 -19.29 -10.48
CA GLY A 93 11.26 -18.98 -9.05
C GLY A 93 12.40 -18.17 -8.43
N VAL A 94 13.32 -17.62 -9.23
CA VAL A 94 14.53 -16.93 -8.75
C VAL A 94 14.38 -15.43 -8.90
N TYR A 95 14.61 -14.67 -7.82
CA TYR A 95 14.66 -13.21 -7.88
C TYR A 95 16.07 -12.73 -8.26
N ASP A 96 16.31 -12.62 -9.55
CA ASP A 96 17.62 -12.29 -10.14
C ASP A 96 17.90 -10.77 -10.24
N TYR A 97 19.10 -10.44 -10.74
CA TYR A 97 19.52 -9.06 -10.95
C TYR A 97 18.61 -8.30 -11.92
N THR A 98 18.15 -8.92 -13.00
CA THR A 98 17.25 -8.30 -13.99
C THR A 98 15.93 -7.91 -13.33
N THR A 99 15.34 -8.81 -12.56
CA THR A 99 14.09 -8.59 -11.80
C THR A 99 14.28 -7.45 -10.81
N ARG A 100 15.38 -7.45 -10.05
CA ARG A 100 15.70 -6.39 -9.09
C ARG A 100 15.80 -5.02 -9.77
N LYS A 101 16.42 -4.95 -10.96
CA LYS A 101 16.55 -3.70 -11.73
C LYS A 101 15.20 -3.15 -12.19
N VAL A 102 14.31 -4.02 -12.65
CA VAL A 102 12.93 -3.63 -13.03
C VAL A 102 12.17 -3.10 -11.81
N ILE A 103 12.25 -3.79 -10.68
CA ILE A 103 11.62 -3.33 -9.44
C ILE A 103 12.17 -1.97 -9.00
N GLN A 104 13.48 -1.74 -9.08
CA GLN A 104 14.05 -0.43 -8.76
C GLN A 104 13.55 0.69 -9.69
N THR A 105 13.34 0.39 -10.97
CA THR A 105 12.75 1.35 -11.92
C THR A 105 11.32 1.69 -11.54
N LEU A 106 10.51 0.69 -11.19
CA LEU A 106 9.14 0.89 -10.70
C LEU A 106 9.13 1.70 -9.41
N GLN A 107 10.00 1.37 -8.45
CA GLN A 107 10.12 2.10 -7.19
C GLN A 107 10.44 3.59 -7.42
N ARG A 108 11.35 3.90 -8.35
CA ARG A 108 11.62 5.30 -8.74
C ARG A 108 10.40 5.99 -9.36
N LYS A 109 9.64 5.29 -10.23
CA LYS A 109 8.41 5.83 -10.85
C LYS A 109 7.41 6.30 -9.79
N TYR A 110 7.26 5.53 -8.70
CA TYR A 110 6.37 5.86 -7.58
C TYR A 110 7.03 6.62 -6.43
N GLN A 111 8.25 7.14 -6.63
CA GLN A 111 8.99 7.91 -5.61
C GLN A 111 9.15 7.19 -4.26
N ILE A 112 9.21 5.87 -4.27
CA ILE A 112 9.55 5.05 -3.10
C ILE A 112 11.04 4.66 -3.15
N GLN A 113 11.61 4.28 -2.01
CA GLN A 113 13.03 3.93 -1.91
C GLN A 113 13.39 2.83 -2.92
N PRO A 114 14.36 3.06 -3.84
CA PRO A 114 14.68 2.11 -4.91
C PRO A 114 15.65 1.02 -4.43
N ASP A 115 15.28 0.34 -3.34
CA ASP A 115 16.08 -0.71 -2.69
C ASP A 115 15.96 -2.08 -3.39
N GLY A 116 15.08 -2.22 -4.38
CA GLY A 116 14.83 -3.46 -5.10
C GLY A 116 14.15 -4.54 -4.26
N LEU A 117 13.53 -4.19 -3.13
CA LEU A 117 12.71 -5.08 -2.30
C LEU A 117 11.22 -4.85 -2.59
N VAL A 118 10.47 -5.93 -2.79
CA VAL A 118 9.01 -5.89 -2.96
C VAL A 118 8.33 -5.99 -1.59
N GLY A 119 8.47 -4.91 -0.82
CA GLY A 119 7.73 -4.68 0.42
C GLY A 119 6.30 -4.16 0.17
N PRO A 120 5.53 -3.84 1.23
CA PRO A 120 4.13 -3.40 1.10
C PRO A 120 3.93 -2.23 0.15
N LEU A 121 4.76 -1.19 0.21
CA LEU A 121 4.65 -0.03 -0.69
C LEU A 121 4.90 -0.41 -2.16
N THR A 122 5.90 -1.25 -2.43
CA THR A 122 6.18 -1.73 -3.79
C THR A 122 5.07 -2.64 -4.30
N LYS A 123 4.41 -3.42 -3.44
CA LYS A 123 3.22 -4.19 -3.84
C LYS A 123 2.06 -3.28 -4.26
N ILE A 124 1.82 -2.18 -3.54
CA ILE A 124 0.81 -1.19 -3.92
C ILE A 124 1.20 -0.53 -5.27
N ALA A 125 2.48 -0.18 -5.46
CA ALA A 125 2.97 0.34 -6.73
C ALA A 125 2.74 -0.64 -7.89
N LEU A 126 3.02 -1.94 -7.70
CA LEU A 126 2.73 -2.98 -8.69
C LEU A 126 1.24 -3.05 -9.01
N TYR A 127 0.37 -3.01 -8.00
CA TYR A 127 -1.07 -3.02 -8.23
C TYR A 127 -1.55 -1.80 -9.02
N ASN A 128 -0.93 -0.63 -8.83
CA ASN A 128 -1.26 0.59 -9.59
C ASN A 128 -0.89 0.51 -11.08
N GLU A 129 -0.05 -0.44 -11.48
CA GLU A 129 0.22 -0.73 -12.89
C GLU A 129 -0.80 -1.72 -13.48
N THR A 130 -1.79 -2.18 -12.70
CA THR A 130 -2.90 -2.99 -13.19
C THR A 130 -4.21 -2.17 -13.19
N PRO A 131 -4.57 -1.50 -14.31
CA PRO A 131 -5.77 -0.65 -14.37
C PRO A 131 -7.11 -1.36 -14.14
N SER A 132 -7.14 -2.69 -14.25
CA SER A 132 -8.36 -3.49 -14.04
C SER A 132 -8.70 -3.73 -12.56
N LEU A 133 -7.80 -3.39 -11.63
CA LEU A 133 -8.04 -3.54 -10.20
C LEU A 133 -8.68 -2.27 -9.62
N ASN A 134 -9.81 -2.43 -8.91
CA ASN A 134 -10.41 -1.36 -8.12
C ASN A 134 -9.64 -1.24 -6.80
N ILE A 135 -8.56 -0.44 -6.79
CA ILE A 135 -7.63 -0.30 -5.65
C ILE A 135 -7.35 1.16 -5.31
N PRO A 136 -6.86 1.44 -4.09
CA PRO A 136 -6.30 2.74 -3.77
C PRO A 136 -5.06 3.03 -4.62
N HIS A 137 -5.01 4.22 -5.23
CA HIS A 137 -3.87 4.66 -6.03
C HIS A 137 -2.89 5.51 -5.22
N ILE A 138 -1.60 5.28 -5.41
CA ILE A 138 -0.55 6.20 -4.94
C ILE A 138 -0.41 7.26 -6.04
N SER A 139 -1.02 8.42 -5.82
CA SER A 139 -0.80 9.61 -6.63
C SER A 139 0.14 10.57 -5.89
N ASN A 140 1.03 11.21 -6.64
CA ASN A 140 1.78 12.38 -6.17
C ASN A 140 1.00 13.67 -6.44
#